data_AF-M3DBC4-F1
#
_entry.id   AF-M3DBC4-F1
#
_cell.length_a   1.000
_cell.length_b   1.000
_cell.length_c   1.000
_cell.angle_alpha   90.00
_cell.angle_beta   90.00
_cell.angle_gamma   90.00
#
_symmetry.space_group_name_H-M   'P 1'
#
loop_
_entity.id
_entity.type
_entity.pdbx_description
1 polymer ?
#
loop_
_entity_poly.entity_id
_entity_poly.type
_entity_poly.pdbx_seq_one_letter_code
_entity_poly.pdbx_strand_id
1 'polypeptide(L)'
;MDRVVADGWTPIDGHISTRQELDDYEWACWGSLAAWALDHPDRPDTAQVLETATARRTEWLRVYRDAFGFLSLVLRRTSDSA
;
A
#
# COMPACT_ATOMS: atom_id res chain seq x y z
N MET A 1 8.73 -13.60 -6.15
CA MET A 1 8.39 -14.67 -7.11
C MET A 1 9.11 -15.97 -6.78
N ASP A 2 10.44 -15.98 -6.74
CA ASP A 2 11.21 -17.21 -6.51
C ASP A 2 10.85 -17.94 -5.20
N ARG A 3 10.54 -17.19 -4.14
CA ARG A 3 10.08 -17.77 -2.87
C ARG A 3 8.79 -18.58 -3.00
N VAL A 4 7.76 -18.04 -3.67
CA VAL A 4 6.49 -18.78 -3.81
C VAL A 4 6.65 -20.04 -4.65
N VAL A 5 7.52 -20.00 -5.66
CA VAL A 5 7.85 -21.17 -6.49
C VAL A 5 8.63 -22.21 -5.70
N ALA A 6 9.65 -21.79 -4.95
CA ALA A 6 10.44 -22.67 -4.09
C ALA A 6 9.57 -23.38 -3.03
N ASP A 7 8.49 -22.75 -2.59
CA ASP A 7 7.54 -23.32 -1.63
C ASP A 7 6.51 -24.28 -2.27
N GLY A 8 6.67 -24.63 -3.55
CA GLY A 8 5.81 -25.59 -4.27
C GLY A 8 4.49 -24.99 -4.74
N TRP A 9 4.48 -23.68 -5.03
CA TRP A 9 3.33 -22.99 -5.62
C TRP A 9 3.63 -22.49 -7.03
N THR A 10 2.67 -22.64 -7.93
CA THR A 10 2.67 -22.04 -9.25
C THR A 10 1.71 -20.85 -9.26
N PRO A 11 2.18 -19.61 -9.50
CA PRO A 11 1.30 -18.48 -9.77
C PRO A 11 0.58 -18.70 -11.10
N ILE A 12 -0.73 -18.53 -11.09
CA ILE A 12 -1.59 -18.69 -12.26
C ILE A 12 -2.22 -17.38 -12.71
N ASP A 13 -2.21 -16.37 -11.85
CA ASP A 13 -2.65 -15.01 -12.15
C ASP A 13 -1.94 -14.01 -11.22
N GLY A 14 -1.82 -12.77 -11.67
CA GLY A 14 -1.17 -11.70 -10.93
C GLY A 14 -1.69 -10.34 -11.32
N HIS A 15 -1.94 -9.51 -10.30
CA HIS A 15 -2.30 -8.11 -10.45
C HIS A 15 -1.29 -7.22 -9.74
N ILE A 16 -0.63 -6.36 -10.50
CA ILE A 16 0.19 -5.28 -9.94
C ILE A 16 -0.71 -4.06 -9.85
N SER A 17 -0.79 -3.46 -8.66
CA SER A 17 -1.58 -2.26 -8.46
C SER A 17 -1.16 -1.16 -9.44
N THR A 18 -2.16 -0.58 -10.09
CA THR A 18 -1.96 0.55 -10.99
C THR A 18 -1.58 1.80 -10.21
N ARG A 19 -1.06 2.81 -10.90
CA ARG A 19 -0.79 4.11 -10.30
C ARG A 19 -2.02 4.69 -9.62
N GLN A 20 -3.18 4.58 -10.26
CA GLN A 20 -4.43 5.11 -9.75
C GLN A 20 -4.85 4.41 -8.45
N GLU A 21 -4.81 3.07 -8.42
CA GLU A 21 -5.15 2.30 -7.22
C GLU A 21 -4.22 2.65 -6.04
N LEU A 22 -2.95 2.91 -6.31
CA LEU A 22 -1.99 3.32 -5.27
C LEU A 22 -2.24 4.76 -4.80
N ASP A 23 -2.52 5.69 -5.71
CA ASP A 23 -2.87 7.07 -5.35
C ASP A 23 -4.17 7.11 -4.51
N ASP A 24 -5.18 6.31 -4.89
CA ASP A 24 -6.44 6.19 -4.16
C ASP A 24 -6.24 5.60 -2.75
N TYR A 25 -5.40 4.57 -2.62
CA TYR A 25 -5.02 3.99 -1.33
C TYR A 25 -4.34 5.03 -0.43
N GLU A 26 -3.37 5.78 -0.94
CA GLU A 26 -2.63 6.78 -0.16
C GLU A 26 -3.53 7.95 0.28
N TRP A 27 -4.50 8.33 -0.55
CA TRP A 27 -5.55 9.29 -0.17
C TRP A 27 -6.54 8.76 0.85
N ALA A 28 -6.94 7.49 0.74
CA ALA A 28 -7.76 6.87 1.75
C ALA A 28 -7.03 6.77 3.10
N CYS A 29 -5.72 6.46 3.11
CA CYS A 29 -4.92 6.38 4.33
C CYS A 29 -4.60 7.76 4.92
N TRP A 30 -3.77 8.55 4.24
CA TRP A 30 -3.23 9.80 4.81
C TRP A 30 -4.19 10.97 4.67
N GLY A 31 -5.00 10.98 3.61
CA GLY A 31 -6.05 12.00 3.43
C GLY A 31 -7.09 11.93 4.55
N SER A 32 -7.52 10.73 4.93
CA SER A 32 -8.45 10.56 6.05
C SER A 32 -7.87 11.01 7.39
N LEU A 33 -6.58 10.75 7.65
CA LEU A 33 -5.91 11.24 8.86
C LEU A 33 -5.76 12.76 8.88
N ALA A 34 -5.42 13.37 7.74
CA ALA A 34 -5.38 14.82 7.63
C ALA A 34 -6.76 15.44 7.86
N ALA A 35 -7.81 14.90 7.25
CA ALA A 35 -9.18 15.36 7.45
C ALA A 35 -9.60 15.26 8.93
N TRP A 36 -9.35 14.11 9.55
CA TRP A 36 -9.66 13.92 10.97
C TRP A 36 -8.93 14.94 11.86
N ALA A 37 -7.64 15.18 11.61
CA ALA A 37 -6.86 16.14 12.40
C ALA A 37 -7.40 17.57 12.26
N LEU A 38 -7.82 17.97 11.06
CA LEU A 38 -8.42 19.28 10.81
C LEU A 38 -9.78 19.45 11.51
N ASP A 39 -10.56 18.38 11.63
CA ASP A 39 -11.85 18.38 12.30
C ASP A 39 -11.74 18.36 13.85
N HIS A 40 -10.56 18.04 14.40
CA HIS A 40 -10.34 17.85 15.84
C HIS A 40 -9.15 18.67 16.39
N PRO A 41 -9.10 20.01 16.22
CA PRO A 41 -7.92 20.82 16.56
C PRO A 41 -7.50 20.75 18.04
N ASP A 42 -8.45 20.54 18.95
CA ASP A 42 -8.21 20.59 20.40
C ASP A 42 -7.69 19.27 20.99
N ARG A 43 -7.52 18.22 20.16
CA ARG A 43 -7.03 16.92 20.64
C ARG A 43 -5.50 16.93 20.74
N PRO A 44 -4.93 16.32 21.79
CA PRO A 44 -3.49 16.37 22.05
C PRO A 44 -2.65 15.69 20.95
N ASP A 45 -3.23 14.75 20.21
CA ASP A 45 -2.61 13.98 19.14
C ASP A 45 -2.72 14.64 17.76
N THR A 46 -3.57 15.66 17.59
CA THR A 46 -3.86 16.28 16.30
C THR A 46 -2.63 16.79 15.56
N ALA A 47 -1.72 17.45 16.28
CA ALA A 47 -0.50 17.97 15.68
C ALA A 47 0.36 16.84 15.08
N GLN A 48 0.52 15.73 15.83
CA GLN A 48 1.29 14.58 15.39
C GLN A 48 0.63 13.86 14.21
N VAL A 49 -0.69 13.70 14.24
CA VAL A 49 -1.45 13.06 13.15
C VAL A 49 -1.32 13.86 11.85
N LEU A 50 -1.46 15.18 11.93
CA LEU A 50 -1.36 16.06 10.76
C LEU A 50 0.07 16.10 10.21
N GLU A 51 1.08 16.16 11.08
CA GLU A 51 2.49 16.07 10.69
C GLU A 51 2.77 14.76 9.96
N THR A 52 2.32 13.64 10.53
CA THR A 52 2.49 12.30 9.93
C THR A 52 1.84 12.23 8.56
N ALA A 53 0.56 12.62 8.44
CA ALA A 53 -0.16 12.61 7.16
C ALA A 53 0.55 13.47 6.10
N THR A 54 1.09 14.62 6.49
CA THR A 54 1.81 15.53 5.59
C THR A 54 3.16 14.96 5.14
N ALA A 55 3.92 14.35 6.07
CA ALA A 55 5.17 13.69 5.76
C ALA A 55 4.95 12.52 4.79
N ARG A 56 4.02 11.63 5.10
CA ARG A 56 3.70 10.46 4.26
C ARG A 56 3.22 10.85 2.86
N ARG A 57 2.38 11.87 2.75
CA ARG A 57 1.98 12.45 1.45
C ARG A 57 3.18 12.97 0.65
N THR A 58 4.13 13.63 1.31
CA THR A 58 5.33 14.17 0.66
C THR A 58 6.23 13.03 0.16
N GLU A 59 6.44 12.03 0.99
CA GLU A 59 7.20 10.83 0.66
C GLU A 59 6.57 10.06 -0.51
N TRP A 60 5.25 9.88 -0.50
CA TRP A 60 4.53 9.27 -1.62
C TRP A 60 4.84 10.03 -2.91
N LEU A 61 4.49 11.32 -2.98
CA LEU A 61 4.58 12.11 -4.20
C LEU A 61 6.00 12.29 -4.74
N ARG A 62 7.01 12.32 -3.86
CA ARG A 62 8.39 12.66 -4.26
C ARG A 62 9.34 11.47 -4.31
N VAL A 63 9.01 10.36 -3.66
CA VAL A 63 9.93 9.24 -3.48
C VAL A 63 9.27 7.93 -3.89
N TYR A 64 8.17 7.56 -3.25
CA TYR A 64 7.65 6.20 -3.35
C TYR A 64 6.76 5.96 -4.56
N ARG A 65 6.15 7.02 -5.12
CA ARG A 65 5.19 6.88 -6.23
C ARG A 65 5.75 5.98 -7.31
N ASP A 66 6.95 6.24 -7.83
CA ASP A 66 7.48 5.49 -8.98
C ASP A 66 8.23 4.19 -8.65
N ALA A 67 8.37 3.85 -7.36
CA ALA A 67 9.16 2.70 -6.92
C ALA A 67 8.41 1.70 -6.03
N PHE A 68 7.26 2.08 -5.48
CA PHE A 68 6.49 1.27 -4.53
C PHE A 68 5.14 0.86 -5.13
N GLY A 69 4.69 -0.35 -4.81
CA GLY A 69 3.40 -0.87 -5.24
C GLY A 69 3.04 -2.19 -4.56
N PHE A 70 1.83 -2.67 -4.81
CA PHE A 70 1.35 -3.96 -4.32
C PHE A 70 1.25 -4.97 -5.47
N LEU A 71 1.51 -6.24 -5.14
CA LEU A 71 1.33 -7.37 -6.03
C LEU A 71 0.38 -8.36 -5.35
N SER A 72 -0.75 -8.63 -6.00
CA SER A 72 -1.65 -9.73 -5.64
C SER A 72 -1.38 -10.90 -6.57
N LEU A 73 -1.30 -12.11 -6.01
CA LEU A 73 -1.08 -13.34 -6.77
C LEU A 73 -2.17 -14.35 -6.46
N VAL A 74 -2.65 -15.04 -7.50
CA VAL A 74 -3.43 -16.26 -7.34
C VAL A 74 -2.49 -17.44 -7.56
N LEU A 75 -2.41 -18.31 -6.57
CA LEU A 75 -1.48 -19.44 -6.54
C LEU A 75 -2.24 -20.77 -6.59
N ARG A 76 -1.66 -21.76 -7.27
CA ARG A 76 -2.05 -23.17 -7.16
C ARG A 76 -0.88 -23.98 -6.64
N ARG A 77 -1.15 -25.04 -5.88
CA ARG A 77 -0.12 -26.02 -5.54
C ARG A 77 0.43 -26.62 -6.83
N THR A 78 1.74 -26.65 -6.97
CA THR A 78 2.40 -27.45 -8.00
C THR A 78 2.11 -28.89 -7.66
N SER A 79 1.35 -29.59 -8.50
CA SER A 79 1.21 -31.03 -8.34
C SER A 79 2.61 -31.62 -8.45
N ASP A 80 3.05 -32.35 -7.42
CA ASP A 80 4.09 -33.34 -7.62
C ASP A 80 3.51 -34.33 -8.63
N SER A 81 3.99 -34.28 -9.88
CA SER A 81 3.61 -35.29 -10.85
C SER A 81 3.91 -36.66 -10.22
N ALA A 82 2.87 -37.46 -10.00
CA ALA A 82 2.97 -38.84 -9.58
C ALA A 82 3.70 -39.69 -10.63
#